data_AF-A0AA88Y479-F1
#
_entry.id   AF-A0AA88Y479-F1
#
_cell.length_a   1.000
_cell.length_b   1.000
_cell.length_c   1.000
_cell.angle_alpha   90.00
_cell.angle_beta   90.00
_cell.angle_gamma   90.00
#
_symmetry.space_group_name_H-M   'P 1'
#
loop_
_entity.id
_entity.type
_entity.pdbx_description
1 polymer ?
#
loop_
_entity_poly.entity_id
_entity_poly.type
_entity_poly.pdbx_seq_one_letter_code
_entity_poly.pdbx_strand_id
1 'polypeptide(L)'
;DNVPISIPRDGNIQHFTVDELATFFRHLRIQENTVQKLKHKQLDGRRFGKLKDRTLEELGMKNPIIMYFRDRSSKDKTSFML
;
A
#
# COMPACT_ATOMS: atom_id res chain seq x y z
N ASP A 1 10.43 -17.04 -1.30
CA ASP A 1 10.38 -16.96 0.18
C ASP A 1 9.38 -15.91 0.63
N ASN A 2 8.37 -16.31 1.40
CA ASN A 2 7.45 -15.37 2.04
C ASN A 2 8.05 -14.94 3.37
N VAL A 3 8.71 -13.77 3.38
CA VAL A 3 9.13 -13.14 4.64
C VAL A 3 7.86 -12.80 5.42
N PRO A 4 7.74 -13.20 6.71
CA PRO A 4 6.60 -12.80 7.53
C PRO A 4 6.58 -11.27 7.63
N ILE A 5 5.47 -10.65 7.23
CA ILE A 5 5.24 -9.22 7.42
C ILE A 5 4.34 -9.02 8.64
N SER A 6 4.67 -8.04 9.48
CA SER A 6 3.82 -7.65 10.60
C SER A 6 2.88 -6.53 10.18
N ILE A 7 1.58 -6.75 10.31
CA ILE A 7 0.57 -5.73 10.01
C ILE A 7 0.34 -4.90 11.28
N PRO A 8 0.56 -3.57 11.24
CA PRO A 8 0.37 -2.72 12.40
C PRO A 8 -1.12 -2.60 12.76
N ARG A 9 -1.42 -2.50 14.06
CA ARG A 9 -2.80 -2.48 14.58
C ARG A 9 -3.62 -1.29 14.09
N ASP A 10 -2.98 -0.17 13.83
CA ASP A 10 -3.61 1.05 13.32
C ASP A 10 -3.80 1.04 11.78
N GLY A 11 -3.32 -0.02 11.11
CA GLY A 11 -3.35 -0.14 9.65
C GLY A 11 -2.44 0.84 8.92
N ASN A 12 -1.57 1.57 9.63
CA ASN A 12 -0.68 2.54 9.03
C ASN A 12 0.62 1.86 8.57
N ILE A 13 0.70 1.57 7.28
CA ILE A 13 1.86 0.93 6.66
C ILE A 13 2.79 1.94 5.98
N GLN A 14 2.76 3.22 6.36
CA GLN A 14 3.65 4.26 5.82
C GLN A 14 5.15 3.94 5.95
N HIS A 15 5.49 3.09 6.92
CA HIS A 15 6.85 2.68 7.25
C HIS A 15 7.32 1.46 6.46
N PHE A 16 6.44 0.82 5.68
CA PHE A 16 6.81 -0.32 4.88
C PHE A 16 7.84 0.10 3.83
N THR A 17 8.93 -0.65 3.78
CA THR A 17 9.88 -0.65 2.68
C THR A 17 9.23 -1.16 1.40
N VAL A 18 9.93 -1.01 0.27
CA VAL A 18 9.46 -1.52 -1.03
C VAL A 18 9.24 -3.04 -0.99
N ASP A 19 10.10 -3.79 -0.29
CA ASP A 19 10.01 -5.24 -0.20
C ASP A 19 8.88 -5.72 0.72
N GLU A 20 8.67 -5.03 1.84
CA GLU A 20 7.53 -5.31 2.74
C GLU A 20 6.21 -5.02 2.03
N LEU A 21 6.12 -3.91 1.29
CA LEU A 21 4.91 -3.55 0.55
C LEU A 21 4.65 -4.52 -0.63
N ALA A 22 5.70 -4.94 -1.34
CA ALA A 22 5.57 -5.98 -2.36
C ALA A 22 5.06 -7.30 -1.76
N THR A 23 5.60 -7.69 -0.61
CA THR A 23 5.15 -8.89 0.11
C THR A 23 3.70 -8.76 0.57
N PHE A 24 3.31 -7.59 1.07
CA PHE A 24 1.92 -7.28 1.41
C PHE A 24 0.96 -7.47 0.23
N PHE A 25 1.29 -6.93 -0.95
CA PHE A 25 0.47 -7.12 -2.14
C PHE A 25 0.38 -8.57 -2.61
N ARG A 26 1.44 -9.37 -2.47
CA ARG A 26 1.40 -10.81 -2.75
C ARG A 26 0.43 -11.55 -1.84
N HIS A 27 0.39 -11.20 -0.56
CA HIS A 27 -0.56 -11.79 0.40
C HIS A 27 -2.01 -11.44 0.04
N LEU A 28 -2.23 -10.26 -0.57
CA LEU A 28 -3.53 -9.84 -1.10
C LEU A 28 -3.82 -10.37 -2.52
N ARG A 29 -3.01 -11.29 -3.03
CA ARG A 29 -3.18 -11.93 -4.35
C ARG A 29 -3.18 -10.94 -5.52
N ILE A 30 -2.50 -9.80 -5.38
CA ILE A 30 -2.21 -8.93 -6.52
C ILE A 30 -1.28 -9.67 -7.49
N GLN A 31 -1.54 -9.52 -8.78
CA GLN A 31 -0.78 -10.19 -9.84
C GLN A 31 0.71 -9.87 -9.72
N GLU A 32 1.58 -10.89 -9.80
CA GLU A 32 3.03 -10.71 -9.62
C GLU A 32 3.62 -9.71 -10.63
N ASN A 33 3.08 -9.65 -11.86
CA ASN A 33 3.46 -8.64 -12.85
C ASN A 33 3.22 -7.21 -12.34
N THR A 34 2.11 -6.96 -11.64
CA THR A 34 1.81 -5.67 -11.02
C THR A 34 2.74 -5.41 -9.84
N VAL A 35 2.97 -6.41 -8.98
CA VAL A 35 3.90 -6.30 -7.85
C VAL A 35 5.32 -5.95 -8.32
N GLN A 36 5.82 -6.62 -9.36
CA GLN A 36 7.13 -6.34 -9.93
C GLN A 36 7.20 -4.93 -10.53
N LYS A 37 6.17 -4.49 -11.25
CA LYS A 37 6.09 -3.11 -11.75
C LYS A 37 6.14 -2.08 -10.62
N LEU A 38 5.45 -2.31 -9.51
CA LEU A 38 5.44 -1.40 -8.35
C LEU A 38 6.80 -1.40 -7.63
N LYS A 39 7.42 -2.57 -7.50
CA LYS A 39 8.77 -2.71 -6.95
C LYS A 39 9.82 -1.98 -7.81
N HIS A 40 9.76 -2.12 -9.13
CA HIS A 40 10.62 -1.37 -10.06
C HIS A 40 10.41 0.14 -9.96
N LYS A 41 9.16 0.58 -9.72
CA LYS A 41 8.84 1.98 -9.44
C LYS A 41 9.24 2.46 -8.05
N GLN A 42 9.87 1.62 -7.22
CA GLN A 42 10.26 1.93 -5.84
C GLN A 42 9.07 2.42 -4.99
N LEU A 43 7.92 1.74 -5.13
CA LEU A 43 6.75 2.05 -4.33
C LEU A 43 6.95 1.56 -2.89
N ASP A 44 7.11 2.49 -1.96
CA ASP A 44 7.15 2.24 -0.51
C ASP A 44 5.81 2.63 0.14
N GLY A 45 5.67 2.37 1.45
CA GLY A 45 4.47 2.71 2.22
C GLY A 45 4.08 4.20 2.16
N ARG A 46 5.08 5.09 2.16
CA ARG A 46 4.88 6.54 2.09
C ARG A 46 4.28 6.97 0.74
N ARG A 47 4.77 6.41 -0.36
CA ARG A 47 4.26 6.70 -1.71
C ARG A 47 2.93 6.01 -1.96
N PHE A 48 2.75 4.82 -1.39
CA PHE A 48 1.49 4.09 -1.42
C PHE A 48 0.34 4.92 -0.85
N GLY A 49 0.51 5.52 0.34
CA GLY A 49 -0.51 6.39 0.95
C GLY A 49 -0.96 7.57 0.08
N LYS A 50 -0.17 7.96 -0.93
CA LYS A 50 -0.47 9.07 -1.85
C LYS A 50 -1.13 8.63 -3.16
N LEU A 51 -1.36 7.33 -3.38
CA LEU A 51 -1.95 6.84 -4.62
C LEU A 51 -3.42 7.23 -4.73
N LYS A 52 -3.78 7.84 -5.86
CA LYS A 52 -5.18 8.19 -6.15
C LYS A 52 -5.97 6.93 -6.52
N ASP A 53 -7.29 6.97 -6.31
CA ASP A 53 -8.22 5.90 -6.71
C ASP A 53 -8.03 5.48 -8.17
N ARG A 54 -7.95 6.47 -9.08
CA ARG A 54 -7.70 6.22 -10.50
C ARG A 54 -6.43 5.39 -10.75
N THR A 55 -5.36 5.64 -10.01
CA THR A 55 -4.12 4.86 -10.13
C THR A 55 -4.30 3.43 -9.63
N LEU A 56 -5.08 3.22 -8.57
CA LEU A 56 -5.41 1.87 -8.10
C LEU A 56 -6.28 1.12 -9.11
N GLU A 57 -7.22 1.79 -9.78
CA GLU A 57 -8.05 1.21 -10.86
C GLU A 57 -7.19 0.78 -12.05
N GLU A 58 -6.34 1.67 -12.55
CA GLU A 58 -5.43 1.42 -13.67
C GLU A 58 -4.47 0.23 -13.39
N LEU A 59 -4.17 -0.03 -12.12
CA LEU A 59 -3.31 -1.14 -11.68
C LEU A 59 -4.10 -2.42 -11.33
N GLY A 60 -5.43 -2.39 -11.40
CA GLY A 60 -6.28 -3.52 -10.99
C GLY A 60 -6.22 -3.82 -9.49
N MET A 61 -5.91 -2.81 -8.67
CA MET A 61 -5.72 -2.91 -7.22
C MET A 61 -6.78 -2.15 -6.42
N LYS A 62 -7.84 -1.63 -7.05
CA LYS A 62 -8.95 -0.98 -6.34
C LYS A 62 -9.74 -2.03 -5.56
N ASN A 63 -9.30 -2.28 -4.34
CA ASN A 63 -9.88 -3.21 -3.39
C ASN A 63 -10.09 -2.48 -2.05
N PRO A 64 -11.24 -2.66 -1.36
CA PRO A 64 -11.53 -1.97 -0.10
C PRO A 64 -10.47 -2.15 0.99
N ILE A 65 -9.83 -3.33 1.07
CA ILE A 65 -8.74 -3.61 2.00
C ILE A 65 -7.51 -2.77 1.65
N ILE A 66 -7.12 -2.74 0.38
CA ILE A 66 -5.98 -1.93 -0.10
C ILE A 66 -6.26 -0.44 0.17
N MET A 67 -7.47 0.02 -0.11
CA MET A 67 -7.86 1.40 0.16
C MET A 67 -7.81 1.72 1.66
N TYR A 68 -8.27 0.83 2.53
CA TYR A 68 -8.16 1.00 3.99
C TYR A 68 -6.72 1.23 4.45
N PHE A 69 -5.79 0.37 4.04
CA PHE A 69 -4.37 0.53 4.39
C PHE A 69 -3.76 1.78 3.75
N ARG A 70 -4.17 2.12 2.53
CA ARG A 70 -3.72 3.35 1.85
C ARG A 70 -4.13 4.57 2.65
N ASP A 71 -5.40 4.69 2.98
CA ASP A 71 -5.96 5.88 3.63
C ASP A 71 -5.35 6.08 5.02
N ARG A 72 -5.14 4.99 5.77
CA ARG A 72 -4.41 5.01 7.05
C ARG A 72 -2.93 5.37 6.93
N SER A 73 -2.34 5.16 5.75
CA SER A 73 -0.93 5.48 5.45
C SER A 73 -0.76 6.83 4.75
N SER A 74 -1.85 7.47 4.33
CA SER A 74 -1.82 8.82 3.82
C SER A 74 -1.54 9.77 4.98
N LYS A 75 -0.37 10.40 5.00
CA LYS A 75 -0.16 11.56 5.87
C LYS A 75 -0.89 12.77 5.32
N ASP A 76 -2.21 12.78 5.46
CA ASP A 76 -2.90 14.04 5.66
C ASP A 76 -3.15 14.18 7.15
N LYS A 77 -2.28 14.99 7.78
CA LYS A 77 -2.65 15.71 9.00
C LYS A 77 -3.79 16.66 8.63
N THR A 78 -5.00 16.14 8.42
CA THR A 78 -6.17 16.95 8.68
C THR A 78 -6.38 16.85 10.18
N SER A 79 -5.70 17.74 10.92
CA SER A 79 -6.31 18.28 12.12
C SER A 79 -7.72 18.70 11.69
N PHE A 80 -8.73 17.89 12.02
CA PHE A 80 -10.07 18.42 12.13
C PHE A 80 -9.99 19.47 13.24
N MET A 81 -9.88 20.75 12.84
CA MET A 81 -10.32 21.85 13.68
C MET A 81 -11.82 21.61 13.92
N LEU A 82 -12.13 21.06 15.08
CA LEU A 82 -13.43 21.18 15.72
C LEU A 82 -13.47 22.50 16.48
#